data_AF-A0A101HQU1-F1
#
_entry.id   AF-A0A101HQU1-F1
#
_cell.length_a   1.000
_cell.length_b   1.000
_cell.length_c   1.000
_cell.angle_alpha   90.00
_cell.angle_beta   90.00
_cell.angle_gamma   90.00
#
_symmetry.space_group_name_H-M   'P 1'
#
loop_
_entity.id
_entity.type
_entity.pdbx_description
1 polymer ?
#
loop_
_entity_poly.entity_id
_entity_poly.type
_entity_poly.pdbx_seq_one_letter_code
_entity_poly.pdbx_strand_id
1 'polypeptide(L)'
;HPQVGMDLYAESKIEAEKVLFASGIPYTVLRISGVVIPMFYDPNPWQFLRDQRVEFVNRDDVATALYQSAVKKEARNKVFNVAGGKDWQMLGHEWAKRHLEVLDFPFEEAEFSENPGWFDWYDTAEGQAILKYQNTTPDMFFEQLAEAVEAFYEEE
;
A
#
# COMPACT_ATOMS: atom_id res chain seq x y z
N HIS A 1 -17.69 -6.47 0.33
CA HIS A 1 -17.31 -6.43 1.77
C HIS A 1 -17.99 -5.25 2.44
N PRO A 2 -18.56 -5.41 3.65
CA PRO A 2 -19.10 -4.29 4.42
C PRO A 2 -17.99 -3.31 4.81
N GLN A 3 -18.23 -2.01 4.65
CA GLN A 3 -17.33 -0.97 5.15
C GLN A 3 -17.67 -0.69 6.61
N VAL A 4 -16.77 -1.07 7.52
CA VAL A 4 -16.89 -0.75 8.95
C VAL A 4 -15.75 0.20 9.29
N GLY A 5 -16.09 1.44 9.66
CA GLY A 5 -15.10 2.38 10.18
C GLY A 5 -14.65 1.92 11.56
N MET A 6 -13.36 1.65 11.71
CA MET A 6 -12.71 1.39 13.01
C MET A 6 -12.16 2.68 13.66
N ASP A 7 -12.13 3.81 12.94
CA ASP A 7 -11.79 5.14 13.46
C ASP A 7 -12.48 6.28 12.65
N LEU A 8 -12.32 7.52 13.13
CA LEU A 8 -12.86 8.74 12.49
C LEU A 8 -12.32 8.96 11.07
N TYR A 9 -11.09 8.53 10.78
CA TYR A 9 -10.52 8.66 9.45
C TYR A 9 -11.25 7.75 8.47
N ALA A 10 -11.38 6.46 8.80
CA ALA A 10 -12.09 5.47 8.00
C ALA A 10 -13.56 5.86 7.82
N GLU A 11 -14.24 6.32 8.87
CA GLU A 11 -15.60 6.84 8.79
C GLU A 11 -15.71 8.00 7.79
N SER A 12 -14.81 9.00 7.87
CA SER A 12 -14.83 10.13 6.96
C SER A 12 -14.65 9.72 5.48
N LYS A 13 -13.85 8.69 5.21
CA LYS A 13 -13.64 8.15 3.85
C LYS A 13 -14.84 7.38 3.35
N ILE A 14 -15.51 6.61 4.21
CA ILE A 14 -16.75 5.91 3.89
C ILE A 14 -17.86 6.90 3.55
N GLU A 15 -18.01 7.98 4.33
CA GLU A 15 -18.99 9.03 4.03
C GLU A 15 -18.67 9.76 2.72
N ALA A 16 -17.39 10.02 2.43
CA ALA A 16 -17.00 10.62 1.15
C ALA A 16 -17.40 9.74 -0.06
N GLU A 17 -17.25 8.42 0.04
CA GLU A 17 -17.71 7.49 -1.01
C GLU A 17 -19.24 7.57 -1.17
N LYS A 18 -20.02 7.66 -0.08
CA LYS A 18 -21.48 7.82 -0.15
C LYS A 18 -21.88 9.11 -0.88
N VAL A 19 -21.24 10.23 -0.57
CA VAL A 19 -21.47 11.51 -1.24
C VAL A 19 -21.17 11.40 -2.74
N LEU A 20 -20.05 10.76 -3.10
CA LEU A 20 -19.65 10.54 -4.48
C LEU A 20 -20.69 9.71 -5.25
N PHE A 21 -21.15 8.60 -4.66
CA PHE A 21 -22.16 7.73 -5.27
C PHE A 21 -23.52 8.41 -5.44
N ALA A 22 -23.90 9.30 -4.51
CA ALA A 22 -25.13 10.07 -4.59
C ALA A 22 -25.07 11.25 -5.58
N SER A 23 -23.88 11.66 -6.02
CA SER A 23 -23.69 12.88 -6.85
C SER A 23 -24.23 12.78 -8.28
N GLY A 24 -24.43 11.57 -8.81
CA GLY A 24 -24.79 11.34 -10.21
C GLY A 24 -23.68 11.65 -11.23
N ILE A 25 -22.46 11.96 -10.76
CA ILE A 25 -21.29 12.22 -11.60
C ILE A 25 -20.52 10.90 -11.80
N PRO A 26 -19.96 10.63 -13.00
CA PRO A 26 -19.08 9.48 -13.19
C PRO A 26 -17.89 9.52 -12.24
N TYR A 27 -17.58 8.40 -11.61
CA TYR A 27 -16.51 8.30 -10.62
C TYR A 27 -15.60 7.11 -10.86
N THR A 28 -14.41 7.14 -10.27
CA THR A 28 -13.60 5.94 -10.02
C THR A 28 -13.09 6.05 -8.59
N VAL A 29 -13.30 5.04 -7.76
CA VAL A 29 -12.78 5.00 -6.38
C VAL A 29 -11.59 4.06 -6.33
N LEU A 30 -10.48 4.54 -5.81
CA LEU A 30 -9.28 3.74 -5.54
C LEU A 30 -9.10 3.64 -4.02
N ARG A 31 -9.24 2.44 -3.47
CA ARG A 31 -8.92 2.12 -2.07
C ARG A 31 -7.51 1.59 -2.05
N ILE A 32 -6.57 2.43 -1.66
CA ILE A 32 -5.14 2.15 -1.77
C ILE A 32 -4.66 1.53 -0.46
N SER A 33 -3.89 0.44 -0.54
CA SER A 33 -3.24 -0.18 0.62
C SER A 33 -2.02 0.64 1.09
N GLY A 34 -1.15 0.04 1.91
CA GLY A 34 0.08 0.70 2.36
C GLY A 34 0.98 1.11 1.20
N VAL A 35 1.14 2.41 0.98
CA VAL A 35 2.05 2.93 -0.04
C VAL A 35 3.46 2.94 0.50
N VAL A 36 4.38 2.27 -0.19
CA VAL A 36 5.81 2.26 0.14
C VAL A 36 6.59 3.12 -0.85
N ILE A 37 7.61 3.81 -0.32
CA ILE A 37 8.50 4.69 -1.06
C ILE A 37 9.92 4.18 -0.80
N PRO A 38 10.75 3.96 -1.83
CA PRO A 38 12.13 3.51 -1.65
C PRO A 38 12.98 4.69 -1.15
N MET A 39 12.90 4.95 0.15
CA MET A 39 13.68 5.96 0.85
C MET A 39 14.03 5.43 2.23
N PHE A 40 15.17 5.86 2.78
CA PHE A 40 15.49 5.56 4.17
C PHE A 40 14.42 6.15 5.09
N TYR A 41 13.80 5.31 5.92
CA TYR A 41 12.94 5.75 7.01
C TYR A 41 12.96 4.70 8.13
N ASP A 42 12.86 5.17 9.37
CA ASP A 42 12.68 4.30 10.52
C ASP A 42 11.17 4.19 10.84
N PRO A 43 10.56 3.00 10.71
CA PRO A 43 9.15 2.79 11.01
C PRO A 43 8.83 2.81 12.52
N ASN A 44 9.82 2.77 13.42
CA ASN A 44 9.65 2.38 14.83
C ASN A 44 8.53 3.15 15.59
N PRO A 45 7.43 2.49 16.04
CA PRO A 45 7.07 1.08 15.83
C PRO A 45 6.30 0.84 14.52
N TRP A 46 6.45 -0.34 13.93
CA TRP A 46 5.66 -0.75 12.77
C TRP A 46 4.15 -0.59 13.02
N GLN A 47 3.43 -0.03 12.04
CA GLN A 47 2.01 0.28 12.16
C GLN A 47 1.07 -0.94 12.06
N PHE A 48 1.58 -2.15 12.24
CA PHE A 48 0.84 -3.42 12.16
C PHE A 48 1.34 -4.40 13.22
N LEU A 49 0.53 -5.40 13.55
CA LEU A 49 0.95 -6.47 14.46
C LEU A 49 2.00 -7.36 13.78
N ARG A 50 2.87 -7.97 14.58
CA ARG A 50 3.92 -8.90 14.12
C ARG A 50 3.43 -9.95 13.11
N ASP A 51 2.26 -10.55 13.34
CA ASP A 51 1.72 -11.62 12.50
C ASP A 51 0.46 -11.17 11.73
N GLN A 52 0.24 -9.86 11.58
CA GLN A 52 -0.83 -9.31 10.75
C GLN A 52 -0.52 -9.51 9.27
N ARG A 53 -1.55 -9.79 8.47
CA ARG A 53 -1.46 -9.78 7.01
C ARG A 53 -1.20 -8.37 6.51
N VAL A 54 -0.19 -8.22 5.67
CA VAL A 54 0.16 -6.96 5.04
C VAL A 54 0.27 -7.15 3.54
N GLU A 55 -0.20 -6.15 2.80
CA GLU A 55 0.01 -6.01 1.36
C GLU A 55 0.27 -4.55 1.06
N PHE A 56 1.49 -4.26 0.61
CA PHE A 56 1.92 -2.91 0.23
C PHE A 56 1.81 -2.69 -1.28
N VAL A 57 1.97 -1.45 -1.71
CA VAL A 57 2.05 -1.07 -3.12
C VAL A 57 3.13 -0.01 -3.31
N ASN A 58 3.96 -0.16 -4.34
CA ASN A 58 4.96 0.84 -4.68
C ASN A 58 4.29 2.15 -5.10
N ARG A 59 4.83 3.30 -4.64
CA ARG A 59 4.38 4.64 -5.02
C ARG A 59 4.16 4.83 -6.53
N ASP A 60 5.05 4.32 -7.36
CA ASP A 60 4.99 4.54 -8.81
C ASP A 60 3.88 3.70 -9.47
N ASP A 61 3.56 2.54 -8.89
CA ASP A 61 2.40 1.73 -9.26
C ASP A 61 1.09 2.44 -8.86
N VAL A 62 1.06 3.15 -7.71
CA VAL A 62 -0.08 4.00 -7.33
C VAL A 62 -0.27 5.16 -8.32
N ALA A 63 0.82 5.82 -8.73
CA ALA A 63 0.77 6.88 -9.73
C ALA A 63 0.23 6.36 -11.07
N THR A 64 0.64 5.15 -11.46
CA THR A 64 0.10 4.47 -12.65
C THR A 64 -1.39 4.18 -12.50
N ALA A 65 -1.83 3.65 -11.35
CA ALA A 65 -3.25 3.39 -11.08
C ALA A 65 -4.09 4.67 -11.17
N LEU A 66 -3.61 5.77 -10.58
CA LEU A 66 -4.26 7.08 -10.64
C LEU A 66 -4.40 7.56 -12.09
N TYR A 67 -3.30 7.56 -12.86
CA TYR A 67 -3.33 7.97 -14.26
C TYR A 67 -4.32 7.12 -15.07
N GLN A 68 -4.22 5.80 -14.95
CA GLN A 68 -5.05 4.86 -15.71
C GLN A 68 -6.53 4.98 -15.33
N SER A 69 -6.84 5.24 -14.06
CA SER A 69 -8.21 5.44 -13.57
C SER A 69 -8.90 6.65 -14.21
N ALA A 70 -8.13 7.66 -14.59
CA ALA A 70 -8.64 8.87 -15.23
C ALA A 70 -8.82 8.69 -16.75
N VAL A 71 -7.96 7.90 -17.40
CA VAL A 71 -7.95 7.79 -18.87
C VAL A 71 -8.71 6.58 -19.42
N LYS A 72 -8.90 5.51 -18.62
CA LYS A 72 -9.62 4.31 -19.04
C LYS A 72 -11.13 4.49 -18.86
N LYS A 73 -11.89 4.27 -19.93
CA LYS A 73 -13.36 4.36 -19.86
C LYS A 73 -13.95 3.22 -19.02
N GLU A 74 -13.28 2.06 -19.06
CA GLU A 74 -13.61 0.85 -18.33
C GLU A 74 -13.50 1.02 -16.81
N ALA A 75 -12.73 2.01 -16.35
CA ALA A 75 -12.59 2.34 -14.93
C ALA A 75 -13.78 3.13 -14.36
N ARG A 76 -14.63 3.70 -15.22
CA ARG A 76 -15.77 4.53 -14.80
C ARG A 76 -16.79 3.73 -14.02
N ASN A 77 -17.32 4.36 -12.98
CA ASN A 77 -18.28 3.83 -12.01
C ASN A 77 -17.82 2.53 -11.35
N LYS A 78 -16.50 2.40 -11.13
CA LYS A 78 -15.91 1.26 -10.43
C LYS A 78 -15.20 1.68 -9.15
N VAL A 79 -15.06 0.70 -8.28
CA VAL A 79 -14.31 0.78 -7.03
C VAL A 79 -13.24 -0.31 -7.10
N PHE A 80 -11.98 0.06 -6.93
CA PHE A 80 -10.85 -0.86 -6.98
C PHE A 80 -10.11 -0.85 -5.66
N ASN A 81 -9.66 -2.02 -5.20
CA ASN A 81 -8.53 -2.07 -4.30
C ASN A 81 -7.24 -1.91 -5.12
N VAL A 82 -6.36 -1.02 -4.68
CA VAL A 82 -5.06 -0.75 -5.30
C VAL A 82 -4.00 -1.20 -4.29
N ALA A 83 -3.37 -2.34 -4.59
CA ALA A 83 -2.36 -2.98 -3.76
C ALA A 83 -1.34 -3.71 -4.67
N GLY A 84 -0.20 -4.15 -4.15
CA GLY A 84 0.89 -4.72 -4.95
C GLY A 84 0.57 -6.07 -5.60
N GLY A 85 -0.50 -6.75 -5.16
CA GLY A 85 -0.90 -8.06 -5.67
C GLY A 85 -0.27 -9.19 -4.89
N LYS A 86 -0.48 -10.42 -5.40
CA LYS A 86 -0.16 -11.65 -4.67
C LYS A 86 1.30 -11.75 -4.21
N ASP A 87 2.24 -11.22 -4.98
CA ASP A 87 3.66 -11.27 -4.64
C ASP A 87 4.00 -10.36 -3.45
N TRP A 88 3.18 -9.33 -3.19
CA TRP A 88 3.32 -8.39 -2.07
C TRP A 88 2.61 -8.82 -0.79
N GLN A 89 1.93 -9.98 -0.79
CA GLN A 89 1.18 -10.49 0.36
C GLN A 89 2.11 -11.21 1.33
N MET A 90 2.35 -10.61 2.49
CA MET A 90 3.27 -11.11 3.52
C MET A 90 2.62 -11.02 4.91
N LEU A 91 3.25 -11.64 5.91
CA LEU A 91 3.03 -11.32 7.32
C LEU A 91 3.92 -10.13 7.73
N GLY A 92 3.47 -9.36 8.72
CA GLY A 92 4.17 -8.16 9.19
C GLY A 92 5.65 -8.39 9.51
N HIS A 93 5.99 -9.49 10.18
CA HIS A 93 7.36 -9.83 10.52
C HIS A 93 8.22 -10.18 9.30
N GLU A 94 7.64 -10.73 8.24
CA GLU A 94 8.37 -11.04 7.00
C GLU A 94 8.75 -9.74 6.29
N TRP A 95 7.81 -8.79 6.21
CA TRP A 95 8.09 -7.44 5.69
C TRP A 95 9.15 -6.72 6.52
N ALA A 96 8.94 -6.66 7.84
CA ALA A 96 9.84 -5.97 8.76
C ALA A 96 11.27 -6.52 8.68
N LYS A 97 11.42 -7.84 8.63
CA LYS A 97 12.72 -8.49 8.48
C LYS A 97 13.42 -8.05 7.18
N ARG A 98 12.75 -8.15 6.03
CA ARG A 98 13.34 -7.75 4.75
C ARG A 98 13.72 -6.27 4.72
N HIS A 99 12.89 -5.41 5.29
CA HIS A 99 13.15 -3.97 5.34
C HIS A 99 14.38 -3.65 6.21
N LEU A 100 14.45 -4.19 7.43
CA LEU A 100 15.58 -3.97 8.34
C LEU A 100 16.88 -4.58 7.81
N GLU A 101 16.82 -5.71 7.11
CA GLU A 101 17.97 -6.29 6.41
C GLU A 101 18.58 -5.31 5.38
N VAL A 102 17.75 -4.55 4.65
CA VAL A 102 18.25 -3.51 3.71
C VAL A 102 18.88 -2.33 4.44
N LEU A 103 18.38 -1.98 5.63
CA LEU A 103 18.94 -0.89 6.44
C LEU A 103 20.19 -1.31 7.25
N ASP A 104 20.57 -2.60 7.23
CA ASP A 104 21.59 -3.18 8.12
C ASP A 104 21.25 -3.05 9.63
N PHE A 105 19.95 -3.12 9.96
CA PHE A 105 19.46 -3.13 11.34
C PHE A 105 19.05 -4.54 11.80
N PRO A 106 19.30 -4.90 13.08
CA PRO A 106 18.91 -6.20 13.62
C PRO A 106 17.38 -6.33 13.74
N PHE A 107 16.83 -7.48 13.34
CA PHE A 107 15.39 -7.73 13.41
C PHE A 107 14.86 -7.81 14.85
N GLU A 108 15.72 -8.14 15.82
CA GLU A 108 15.39 -8.20 17.25
C GLU A 108 14.98 -6.84 17.84
N GLU A 109 15.38 -5.74 17.20
CA GLU A 109 15.00 -4.38 17.55
C GLU A 109 13.68 -3.94 16.90
N ALA A 110 13.04 -4.82 16.10
CA ALA A 110 11.75 -4.50 15.49
C ALA A 110 10.64 -4.40 16.55
N GLU A 111 10.11 -3.19 16.72
CA GLU A 111 8.90 -2.96 17.50
C GLU A 111 7.65 -2.96 16.60
N PHE A 112 6.59 -3.61 17.07
CA PHE A 112 5.31 -3.70 16.37
C PHE A 112 4.23 -3.01 17.18
N SER A 113 3.24 -2.44 16.51
CA SER A 113 2.04 -1.89 17.15
C SER A 113 1.36 -2.92 18.05
N GLU A 114 0.75 -2.47 19.14
CA GLU A 114 -0.10 -3.29 20.01
C GLU A 114 -1.52 -3.49 19.44
N ASN A 115 -1.91 -2.65 18.47
CA ASN A 115 -3.20 -2.68 17.81
C ASN A 115 -3.06 -3.00 16.31
N PRO A 116 -4.03 -3.68 15.69
CA PRO A 116 -3.99 -3.95 14.26
C PRO A 116 -4.01 -2.65 13.44
N GLY A 117 -3.14 -2.59 12.45
CA GLY A 117 -3.13 -1.52 11.46
C GLY A 117 -4.21 -1.71 10.39
N TRP A 118 -4.28 -0.78 9.46
CA TRP A 118 -5.21 -0.79 8.33
C TRP A 118 -4.71 -1.63 7.14
N PHE A 119 -4.20 -2.82 7.42
CA PHE A 119 -3.61 -3.73 6.43
C PHE A 119 -4.32 -5.08 6.41
N ASP A 120 -4.47 -5.64 5.22
CA ASP A 120 -4.87 -7.02 4.95
C ASP A 120 -4.33 -7.41 3.56
N TRP A 121 -4.79 -8.55 3.03
CA TRP A 121 -4.64 -8.92 1.63
C TRP A 121 -5.88 -8.51 0.84
N TYR A 122 -5.67 -7.93 -0.34
CA TYR A 122 -6.73 -7.34 -1.15
C TYR A 122 -6.95 -8.13 -2.44
N ASP A 123 -8.19 -8.19 -2.89
CA ASP A 123 -8.49 -8.62 -4.27
C ASP A 123 -8.24 -7.46 -5.21
N THR A 124 -7.20 -7.59 -6.04
CA THR A 124 -6.80 -6.60 -7.05
C THR A 124 -7.05 -7.07 -8.49
N ALA A 125 -7.65 -8.24 -8.71
CA ALA A 125 -7.66 -8.88 -10.02
C ALA A 125 -8.32 -8.01 -11.11
N GLU A 126 -9.49 -7.44 -10.81
CA GLU A 126 -10.19 -6.55 -11.73
C GLU A 126 -9.43 -5.24 -11.95
N GLY A 127 -8.91 -4.65 -10.85
CA GLY A 127 -8.14 -3.42 -10.88
C GLY A 127 -6.90 -3.57 -11.75
N GLN A 128 -6.16 -4.67 -11.60
CA GLN A 128 -4.98 -4.93 -12.41
C GLN A 128 -5.32 -5.21 -13.87
N ALA A 129 -6.40 -5.94 -14.16
CA ALA A 129 -6.83 -6.21 -15.54
C ALA A 129 -7.16 -4.92 -16.31
N ILE A 130 -7.77 -3.94 -15.65
CA ILE A 130 -8.20 -2.68 -16.27
C ILE A 130 -7.08 -1.62 -16.23
N LEU A 131 -6.49 -1.40 -15.06
CA LEU A 131 -5.56 -0.30 -14.82
C LEU A 131 -4.12 -0.67 -15.14
N LYS A 132 -3.74 -1.96 -15.14
CA LYS A 132 -2.38 -2.43 -15.48
C LYS A 132 -1.28 -1.68 -14.72
N TYR A 133 -1.44 -1.59 -13.40
CA TYR A 133 -0.63 -0.73 -12.55
C TYR A 133 0.44 -1.47 -11.75
N GLN A 134 0.26 -2.76 -11.47
CA GLN A 134 1.22 -3.60 -10.74
C GLN A 134 2.41 -3.91 -11.66
N ASN A 135 3.41 -3.02 -11.68
CA ASN A 135 4.59 -3.13 -12.52
C ASN A 135 5.86 -3.36 -11.68
N THR A 136 5.76 -3.24 -10.36
CA THR A 136 6.89 -3.37 -9.44
C THR A 136 6.73 -4.59 -8.55
N THR A 137 7.73 -5.49 -8.54
CA THR A 137 7.77 -6.62 -7.59
C THR A 137 8.31 -6.16 -6.24
N PRO A 138 8.10 -6.93 -5.14
CA PRO A 138 8.73 -6.62 -3.87
C PRO A 138 10.26 -6.57 -3.98
N ASP A 139 10.87 -7.49 -4.75
CA ASP A 139 12.33 -7.55 -4.91
C ASP A 139 12.87 -6.28 -5.57
N MET A 140 12.22 -5.81 -6.64
CA MET A 140 12.57 -4.53 -7.27
C MET A 140 12.46 -3.35 -6.29
N PHE A 141 11.45 -3.35 -5.41
CA PHE A 141 11.32 -2.32 -4.39
C PHE A 141 12.47 -2.37 -3.36
N PHE A 142 12.86 -3.56 -2.89
CA PHE A 142 13.95 -3.68 -1.93
C PHE A 142 15.31 -3.33 -2.55
N GLU A 143 15.51 -3.59 -3.85
CA GLU A 143 16.67 -3.08 -4.61
C GLU A 143 16.69 -1.55 -4.65
N GLN A 144 15.55 -0.91 -4.99
CA GLN A 144 15.43 0.55 -4.96
C GLN A 144 15.65 1.14 -3.55
N LEU A 145 15.18 0.45 -2.52
CA LEU A 145 15.39 0.86 -1.14
C LEU A 145 16.88 0.80 -0.78
N ALA A 146 17.60 -0.25 -1.20
CA ALA A 146 19.03 -0.37 -0.95
C ALA A 146 19.81 0.78 -1.60
N GLU A 147 19.52 1.10 -2.87
CA GLU A 147 20.10 2.25 -3.56
C GLU A 147 19.84 3.57 -2.82
N ALA A 148 18.62 3.75 -2.31
CA ALA A 148 18.25 4.96 -1.57
C ALA A 148 18.94 5.08 -0.21
N VAL A 149 19.22 3.94 0.45
CA VAL A 149 19.95 3.88 1.72
C VAL A 149 21.43 4.19 1.50
N GLU A 150 22.04 3.61 0.46
CA GLU A 150 23.43 3.92 0.07
C GLU A 150 23.59 5.42 -0.22
N ALA A 151 22.69 6.00 -1.03
CA ALA A 151 22.72 7.43 -1.35
C ALA A 151 22.55 8.31 -0.10
N PHE A 152 21.69 7.92 0.84
CA PHE A 152 21.51 8.65 2.09
C PHE A 152 22.81 8.73 2.91
N TYR A 153 23.56 7.63 3.01
CA TYR A 153 24.84 7.60 3.72
C TYR A 153 25.99 8.29 2.99
N GLU A 154 25.96 8.39 1.66
CA GLU A 154 26.95 9.15 0.89
C GLU A 154 26.79 10.68 1.02
N GLU A 155 25.60 11.15 1.42
CA GLU A 155 25.29 12.57 1.61
C GLU A 155 25.60 13.10 3.04
N GLU A 156 25.89 12.22 4.02
CA GLU A 156 26.33 12.57 5.39
C GLU A 156 27.86 12.71 5.53
#